data_AF-Q9VJU2-F1
#
_entry.id   AF-Q9VJU2-F1
#
_cell.length_a   1.000
_cell.length_b   1.000
_cell.length_c   1.000
_cell.angle_alpha   90.00
_cell.angle_beta   90.00
_cell.angle_gamma   90.00
#
_symmetry.space_group_name_H-M   'P 1'
#
loop_
_entity.id
_entity.type
_entity.pdbx_description
1 polymer ?
#
loop_
_entity_poly.entity_id
_entity_poly.type
_entity_poly.pdbx_seq_one_letter_code
_entity_poly.pdbx_strand_id
1 'polypeptide(L)'
;MLQQVLYPMLVLVLMTIHLVEVSSLAITNGHCQKNISVKYQVPVAKTRMAGAGPPNASHPIDLDSYVVYEERVRWDNIQVCCPGYRTILFGFCEPVCQEACPAHSYCAEPDRCHCQRGYEPSHHHTTGHQLICRPVCQGGCPEHSHCVAHNECECWPGFKDASSWFSLSLRCERVQCGHEQRFDPGRRACVQIEMSMEELMQRVAERLAKGLEAEEEAANEPES
;
A
#
# COMPACT_ATOMS: atom_id res chain seq x y z
N MET A 1 26.79 55.22 -1.41
CA MET A 1 26.48 54.41 -2.61
C MET A 1 26.82 52.94 -2.42
N LEU A 2 28.04 52.56 -2.03
CA LEU A 2 28.44 51.14 -1.86
C LEU A 2 27.59 50.35 -0.84
N GLN A 3 27.23 50.97 0.28
CA GLN A 3 26.50 50.33 1.38
C GLN A 3 25.02 50.01 1.04
N GLN A 4 24.41 50.73 0.10
CA GLN A 4 23.04 50.46 -0.34
C GLN A 4 22.94 49.26 -1.29
N VAL A 5 24.05 48.84 -1.92
CA VAL A 5 24.09 47.67 -2.82
C VAL A 5 24.59 46.42 -2.09
N LEU A 6 25.51 46.57 -1.13
CA LEU A 6 26.04 45.45 -0.35
C LEU A 6 24.98 44.76 0.52
N TYR A 7 24.09 45.52 1.14
CA TYR A 7 23.06 44.97 2.04
C TYR A 7 22.02 44.08 1.34
N PRO A 8 21.39 44.48 0.22
CA PRO A 8 20.46 43.59 -0.49
C PRO A 8 21.17 42.38 -1.09
N MET A 9 22.42 42.51 -1.54
CA MET A 9 23.20 41.38 -2.04
C MET A 9 23.50 40.36 -0.93
N LEU A 10 23.83 40.82 0.29
CA LEU A 10 24.02 39.95 1.45
C LEU A 10 22.73 39.20 1.80
N VAL A 11 21.57 39.88 1.79
CA VAL A 11 20.27 39.26 2.07
C VAL A 11 19.91 38.22 1.01
N LEU A 12 20.14 38.50 -0.27
CA LEU A 12 19.93 37.55 -1.37
C LEU A 12 20.82 36.30 -1.22
N VAL A 13 22.09 36.49 -0.87
CA VAL A 13 23.03 35.38 -0.65
C VAL A 13 22.60 34.54 0.54
N LEU A 14 22.22 35.16 1.67
CA LEU A 14 21.70 34.42 2.83
C LEU A 14 20.40 33.67 2.51
N MET A 15 19.48 34.26 1.75
CA MET A 15 18.26 33.58 1.30
C MET A 15 18.58 32.39 0.39
N THR A 16 19.59 32.51 -0.49
CA THR A 16 20.03 31.39 -1.34
C THR A 16 20.73 30.29 -0.55
N ILE A 17 21.55 30.63 0.46
CA ILE A 17 22.19 29.65 1.35
C ILE A 17 21.12 28.90 2.15
N HIS A 18 20.13 29.60 2.70
CA HIS A 18 18.99 28.95 3.36
C HIS A 18 18.17 28.09 2.40
N LEU A 19 17.95 28.48 1.14
CA LEU A 19 17.29 27.63 0.15
C LEU A 19 18.10 26.37 -0.21
N VAL A 20 19.42 26.48 -0.26
CA VAL A 20 20.34 25.37 -0.55
C VAL A 20 20.43 24.39 0.63
N GLU A 21 20.45 24.88 1.87
CA GLU A 21 20.38 24.05 3.08
C GLU A 21 19.02 23.34 3.23
N VAL A 22 17.91 23.97 2.83
CA VAL A 22 16.58 23.32 2.88
C VAL A 22 16.44 22.21 1.83
N SER A 23 17.29 22.20 0.80
CA SER A 23 17.20 21.23 -0.31
C SER A 23 18.22 20.10 -0.23
N SER A 24 19.06 20.03 0.80
CA SER A 24 20.01 18.93 0.95
C SER A 24 19.31 17.65 1.40
N LEU A 25 18.80 16.92 0.41
CA LEU A 25 18.66 15.47 0.37
C LEU A 25 17.75 14.86 1.45
N ALA A 26 16.47 14.74 1.12
CA ALA A 26 15.64 13.68 1.68
C ALA A 26 16.25 12.33 1.24
N ILE A 27 17.03 11.69 2.13
CA ILE A 27 17.55 10.34 1.92
C ILE A 27 16.38 9.36 2.15
N THR A 28 15.58 9.09 1.11
CA THR A 28 14.38 8.25 1.21
C THR A 28 14.53 6.88 0.56
N ASN A 29 15.74 6.45 0.20
CA ASN A 29 15.93 5.16 -0.50
C ASN A 29 15.87 3.93 0.42
N GLY A 30 15.47 4.08 1.69
CA GLY A 30 15.31 2.97 2.64
C GLY A 30 16.61 2.23 3.00
N HIS A 31 17.77 2.83 2.76
CA HIS A 31 19.09 2.23 2.99
C HIS A 31 19.78 2.77 4.24
N CYS A 32 20.40 1.87 4.99
CA CYS A 32 21.12 2.13 6.23
C CYS A 32 22.54 1.53 6.15
N GLN A 33 23.49 2.15 6.86
CA GLN A 33 24.84 1.62 7.02
C GLN A 33 24.86 0.64 8.20
N LYS A 34 25.45 -0.54 8.00
CA LYS A 34 25.59 -1.58 9.04
C LYS A 34 27.04 -2.03 9.16
N ASN A 35 27.56 -1.96 10.38
CA ASN A 35 28.89 -2.47 10.72
C ASN A 35 28.79 -3.97 11.00
N ILE A 36 29.58 -4.76 10.29
CA ILE A 36 29.63 -6.22 10.43
C ILE A 36 31.05 -6.69 10.76
N SER A 37 31.16 -7.74 11.56
CA SER A 37 32.42 -8.44 11.81
C SER A 37 32.56 -9.62 10.85
N VAL A 38 33.58 -9.60 10.00
CA VAL A 38 33.92 -10.70 9.10
C VAL A 38 35.09 -11.48 9.72
N LYS A 39 34.86 -12.76 10.03
CA LYS A 39 35.91 -13.68 10.50
C LYS A 39 36.58 -14.33 9.29
N TYR A 40 37.92 -14.32 9.27
CA TYR A 40 38.72 -14.92 8.19
C TYR A 40 40.00 -15.54 8.76
N GLN A 41 40.55 -16.53 8.06
CA GLN A 41 41.77 -17.21 8.47
C GLN A 41 42.99 -16.63 7.74
N VAL A 42 44.09 -16.43 8.47
CA VAL A 42 45.36 -15.97 7.91
C VAL A 42 46.46 -16.97 8.21
N PRO A 43 47.26 -17.38 7.21
CA PRO A 43 48.43 -18.21 7.43
C PRO A 43 49.53 -17.40 8.14
N VAL A 44 49.89 -17.82 9.35
CA VAL A 44 50.96 -17.23 10.15
C VAL A 44 52.09 -18.25 10.28
N ALA A 45 53.28 -17.89 9.80
CA ALA A 45 54.47 -18.70 9.99
C ALA A 45 54.89 -18.66 11.46
N LYS A 46 55.04 -19.83 12.08
CA LYS A 46 55.55 -20.03 13.43
C LYS A 46 56.76 -20.95 13.39
N THR A 47 57.68 -20.79 14.33
CA THR A 47 58.88 -21.62 14.46
C THR A 47 58.81 -22.43 15.73
N ARG A 48 59.16 -23.72 15.65
CA ARG A 48 59.30 -24.57 16.85
C ARG A 48 60.66 -24.30 17.47
N MET A 49 60.67 -23.77 18.70
CA MET A 49 61.90 -23.62 19.48
C MET A 49 62.07 -24.85 20.39
N ALA A 50 63.22 -25.53 20.30
CA ALA A 50 63.59 -26.54 21.29
C ALA A 50 64.05 -25.84 22.59
N GLY A 51 63.28 -25.98 23.68
CA GLY A 51 63.54 -25.33 24.97
C GLY A 51 64.79 -25.81 25.72
N ALA A 52 65.53 -26.77 25.17
CA ALA A 52 66.78 -27.26 25.71
C ALA A 52 67.74 -27.58 24.55
N GLY A 53 68.43 -26.55 24.06
CA GLY A 53 69.65 -26.76 23.28
C GLY A 53 70.76 -27.34 24.19
N PRO A 54 71.86 -27.85 23.61
CA PRO A 54 73.01 -28.29 24.39
C PRO A 54 73.52 -27.16 25.31
N PRO A 55 74.19 -27.49 26.44
CA PRO A 55 74.50 -26.54 27.53
C PRO A 55 75.33 -25.30 27.11
N ASN A 56 75.88 -25.28 25.90
CA ASN A 56 76.67 -24.18 25.34
C ASN A 56 75.99 -23.43 24.18
N ALA A 57 74.72 -23.73 23.87
CA ALA A 57 73.99 -22.99 22.84
C ALA A 57 73.48 -21.65 23.42
N SER A 58 74.07 -20.54 23.00
CA SER A 58 73.65 -19.19 23.42
C SER A 58 72.33 -18.74 22.78
N HIS A 59 71.81 -19.50 21.82
CA HIS A 59 70.54 -19.24 21.15
C HIS A 59 69.71 -20.54 21.01
N PRO A 60 68.37 -20.48 21.11
CA PRO A 60 67.50 -21.60 20.78
C PRO A 60 67.81 -22.15 19.39
N ILE A 61 67.85 -23.49 19.26
CA ILE A 61 67.99 -24.15 17.96
C ILE A 61 66.66 -24.03 17.23
N ASP A 62 66.66 -23.39 16.06
CA ASP A 62 65.52 -23.33 15.13
C ASP A 62 65.28 -24.73 14.56
N LEU A 63 64.17 -25.36 14.96
CA LEU A 63 63.92 -26.78 14.69
C LEU A 63 63.22 -27.00 13.34
N ASP A 64 62.16 -26.21 13.07
CA ASP A 64 61.44 -26.16 11.78
C ASP A 64 60.41 -25.01 11.80
N SER A 65 60.08 -24.46 10.62
CA SER A 65 59.03 -23.45 10.42
C SER A 65 57.74 -24.10 9.91
N TYR A 66 56.60 -23.75 10.49
CA TYR A 66 55.30 -24.31 10.14
C TYR A 66 54.25 -23.20 10.02
N VAL A 67 53.25 -23.39 9.18
CA VAL A 67 52.16 -22.42 8.99
C VAL A 67 50.98 -22.80 9.90
N VAL A 68 50.53 -21.84 10.71
CA VAL A 68 49.32 -21.96 11.52
C VAL A 68 48.28 -21.00 10.96
N TYR A 69 47.06 -21.47 10.72
CA TYR A 69 45.94 -20.61 10.38
C TYR A 69 45.36 -20.01 11.65
N GLU A 70 45.52 -18.70 11.81
CA GLU A 70 44.95 -17.95 12.92
C GLU A 70 43.70 -17.21 12.46
N GLU A 71 42.65 -17.21 13.27
CA GLU A 71 41.45 -16.41 13.01
C GLU A 71 41.73 -14.93 13.25
N ARG A 72 41.37 -14.10 12.27
CA ARG A 72 41.35 -12.65 12.36
C ARG A 72 39.95 -12.12 12.13
N VAL A 73 39.67 -10.95 12.68
CA VAL A 73 38.39 -10.26 12.53
C VAL A 73 38.64 -8.95 11.82
N ARG A 74 37.92 -8.73 10.73
CA ARG A 74 37.86 -7.46 9.98
C ARG A 74 36.49 -6.85 10.20
N TRP A 75 36.46 -5.53 10.35
CA TRP A 75 35.22 -4.77 10.47
C TRP A 75 34.91 -4.10 9.15
N ASP A 76 33.71 -4.37 8.63
CA ASP A 76 33.24 -3.82 7.36
C ASP A 76 31.96 -3.03 7.56
N ASN A 77 31.84 -1.92 6.83
CA ASN A 77 30.63 -1.11 6.77
C ASN A 77 29.94 -1.41 5.44
N ILE A 78 28.77 -2.04 5.51
CA ILE A 78 27.99 -2.43 4.34
C ILE A 78 26.65 -1.69 4.31
N GLN A 79 26.11 -1.49 3.11
CA GLN A 79 24.79 -0.92 2.91
C GLN A 79 23.73 -2.03 2.94
N VAL A 80 22.69 -1.85 3.76
CA VAL A 80 21.56 -2.77 3.90
C VAL A 80 20.25 -1.99 3.88
N CYS A 81 19.11 -2.67 3.77
CA CYS A 81 17.82 -2.01 4.01
C CYS A 81 17.66 -1.64 5.49
N CYS A 82 17.08 -0.48 5.75
CA CYS A 82 16.75 -0.03 7.09
C CYS A 82 15.69 -0.93 7.74
N PRO A 83 15.58 -0.95 9.08
CA PRO A 83 14.46 -1.60 9.76
C PRO A 83 13.12 -1.13 9.21
N GLY A 84 12.19 -2.07 8.99
CA GLY A 84 10.91 -1.78 8.36
C GLY A 84 10.95 -1.73 6.83
N TYR A 85 12.12 -1.92 6.21
CA TYR A 85 12.26 -2.10 4.77
C TYR A 85 12.78 -3.49 4.44
N ARG A 86 12.38 -4.03 3.29
CA ARG A 86 12.83 -5.31 2.76
C ARG A 86 13.52 -5.12 1.41
N THR A 87 14.54 -5.94 1.16
CA THR A 87 15.22 -5.95 -0.13
C THR A 87 14.34 -6.63 -1.19
N ILE A 88 14.14 -5.95 -2.32
CA ILE A 88 13.50 -6.49 -3.52
C ILE A 88 14.53 -6.66 -4.64
N LEU A 89 14.08 -6.93 -5.88
CA LEU A 89 14.95 -7.14 -7.03
C LEU A 89 15.95 -5.97 -7.21
N PHE A 90 17.16 -6.26 -7.69
CA PHE A 90 18.24 -5.27 -7.91
C PHE A 90 18.72 -4.50 -6.66
N GLY A 91 18.37 -4.96 -5.45
CA GLY A 91 18.87 -4.34 -4.21
C GLY A 91 18.10 -3.10 -3.77
N PHE A 92 16.95 -2.80 -4.37
CA PHE A 92 16.06 -1.74 -3.89
C PHE A 92 15.43 -2.14 -2.55
N CYS A 93 15.14 -1.15 -1.70
CA CYS A 93 14.46 -1.34 -0.43
C CYS A 93 13.01 -0.85 -0.52
N GLU A 94 12.06 -1.76 -0.32
CA GLU A 94 10.62 -1.46 -0.25
C GLU A 94 10.18 -1.41 1.22
N PRO A 95 9.38 -0.41 1.65
CA PRO A 95 8.82 -0.37 3.01
C PRO A 95 7.85 -1.53 3.25
N VAL A 96 7.80 -1.98 4.50
CA VAL A 96 6.97 -3.08 4.97
C VAL A 96 5.90 -2.52 5.91
N CYS A 97 4.65 -2.89 5.66
CA CYS A 97 3.52 -2.58 6.52
C CYS A 97 3.04 -3.89 7.17
N GLN A 98 2.93 -3.93 8.51
CA GLN A 98 2.46 -5.07 9.26
C GLN A 98 1.01 -5.43 8.90
N GLU A 99 0.16 -4.41 8.82
CA GLU A 99 -1.19 -4.53 8.28
C GLU A 99 -1.19 -4.24 6.77
N ALA A 100 -1.95 -5.03 6.02
CA ALA A 100 -2.11 -4.79 4.59
C ALA A 100 -2.78 -3.44 4.36
N CYS A 101 -2.15 -2.60 3.54
CA CYS A 101 -2.71 -1.31 3.18
C CYS A 101 -4.07 -1.47 2.48
N PRO A 102 -5.03 -0.55 2.74
CA PRO A 102 -6.38 -0.61 2.17
C PRO A 102 -6.38 -0.49 0.64
N ALA A 103 -7.54 -0.74 0.01
CA ALA A 103 -7.68 -0.63 -1.44
C ALA A 103 -7.21 0.75 -1.96
N HIS A 104 -6.57 0.74 -3.14
CA HIS A 104 -6.02 1.93 -3.79
C HIS A 104 -4.97 2.70 -2.95
N SER A 105 -4.26 2.00 -2.08
CA SER A 105 -3.15 2.54 -1.30
C SER A 105 -1.93 1.62 -1.40
N TYR A 106 -0.77 2.11 -0.95
CA TYR A 106 0.48 1.37 -0.90
C TYR A 106 1.28 1.76 0.34
N CYS A 107 2.21 0.90 0.76
CA CYS A 107 3.10 1.19 1.88
C CYS A 107 4.13 2.24 1.41
N ALA A 108 4.07 3.46 1.96
CA ALA A 108 4.97 4.55 1.57
C ALA A 108 6.16 4.66 2.52
N GLU A 109 5.93 4.37 3.80
CA GLU A 109 6.94 4.25 4.85
C GLU A 109 6.58 3.01 5.70
N PRO A 110 7.50 2.50 6.56
CA PRO A 110 7.17 1.39 7.44
C PRO A 110 5.90 1.65 8.23
N ASP A 111 4.95 0.72 8.17
CA ASP A 111 3.66 0.81 8.85
C ASP A 111 2.82 2.07 8.51
N ARG A 112 3.12 2.75 7.38
CA ARG A 112 2.39 3.94 6.93
C ARG A 112 1.95 3.81 5.48
N CYS A 113 0.64 3.67 5.30
CA CYS A 113 0.02 3.62 3.99
C CYS A 113 -0.22 5.02 3.42
N HIS A 114 -0.09 5.16 2.10
CA HIS A 114 -0.45 6.34 1.35
C HIS A 114 -1.37 5.99 0.18
N CYS A 115 -2.27 6.89 -0.20
CA CYS A 115 -3.12 6.67 -1.35
C CYS A 115 -2.31 6.66 -2.64
N GLN A 116 -2.71 5.80 -3.58
CA GLN A 116 -2.14 5.78 -4.92
C GLN A 116 -2.41 7.11 -5.63
N ARG A 117 -1.63 7.40 -6.67
CA ARG A 117 -1.82 8.61 -7.48
C ARG A 117 -3.25 8.68 -8.01
N GLY A 118 -3.87 9.85 -7.86
CA GLY A 118 -5.26 10.05 -8.28
C GLY A 118 -6.29 9.59 -7.27
N TYR A 119 -5.86 9.15 -6.07
CA TYR A 119 -6.72 8.91 -4.93
C TYR A 119 -6.31 9.84 -3.79
N GLU A 120 -7.27 10.24 -2.96
CA GLU A 120 -7.05 11.07 -1.79
C GLU A 120 -7.62 10.43 -0.53
N PRO A 121 -7.02 10.69 0.65
CA PRO A 121 -7.56 10.21 1.90
C PRO A 121 -8.95 10.80 2.14
N SER A 122 -9.92 9.93 2.42
CA SER A 122 -11.20 10.30 2.99
C SER A 122 -11.25 9.84 4.44
N HIS A 123 -11.66 10.76 5.32
CA HIS A 123 -11.96 10.41 6.70
C HIS A 123 -13.42 10.01 6.77
N HIS A 124 -13.70 8.73 7.06
CA HIS A 124 -15.04 8.32 7.42
C HIS A 124 -15.23 8.51 8.93
N HIS A 125 -16.27 9.23 9.35
CA HIS A 125 -16.50 9.63 10.75
C HIS A 125 -16.67 8.43 11.70
N THR A 126 -17.02 7.23 11.21
CA THR A 126 -17.30 6.06 12.06
C THR A 126 -16.12 5.13 12.29
N THR A 127 -15.06 5.18 11.48
CA THR A 127 -13.88 4.30 11.62
C THR A 127 -12.65 5.15 11.90
N GLY A 128 -12.50 5.55 13.16
CA GLY A 128 -11.64 6.64 13.62
C GLY A 128 -10.16 6.67 13.19
N HIS A 129 -9.60 5.64 12.55
CA HIS A 129 -8.19 5.65 12.12
C HIS A 129 -7.90 4.90 10.82
N GLN A 130 -8.91 4.40 10.09
CA GLN A 130 -8.65 3.61 8.88
C GLN A 130 -8.55 4.54 7.66
N LEU A 131 -7.40 4.48 6.98
CA LEU A 131 -7.21 5.18 5.71
C LEU A 131 -8.22 4.64 4.68
N ILE A 132 -9.01 5.52 4.08
CA ILE A 132 -9.85 5.20 2.93
C ILE A 132 -9.37 6.08 1.79
N CYS A 133 -9.10 5.49 0.63
CA CYS A 133 -8.60 6.21 -0.54
C CYS A 133 -9.74 6.36 -1.55
N ARG A 134 -10.27 7.58 -1.72
CA ARG A 134 -11.30 7.89 -2.71
C ARG A 134 -10.67 8.43 -4.00
N PRO A 135 -11.18 8.04 -5.18
CA PRO A 135 -10.66 8.54 -6.45
C PRO A 135 -10.91 10.05 -6.60
N VAL A 136 -10.02 10.70 -7.35
CA VAL A 136 -10.02 12.14 -7.62
C VAL A 136 -10.25 12.36 -9.11
N CYS A 137 -11.30 13.13 -9.43
CA CYS A 137 -11.61 13.61 -10.76
C CYS A 137 -11.46 15.13 -10.78
N GLN A 138 -10.48 15.62 -11.53
CA GLN A 138 -10.21 17.06 -11.67
C GLN A 138 -11.40 17.75 -12.33
N GLY A 139 -11.91 18.81 -11.71
CA GLY A 139 -13.12 19.51 -12.16
C GLY A 139 -14.43 18.83 -11.74
N GLY A 140 -14.36 17.69 -11.04
CA GLY A 140 -15.53 16.90 -10.65
C GLY A 140 -16.09 16.05 -11.79
N CYS A 141 -17.08 15.23 -11.47
CA CYS A 141 -17.80 14.43 -12.44
C CYS A 141 -19.13 15.11 -12.83
N PRO A 142 -19.61 14.93 -14.07
CA PRO A 142 -20.87 15.51 -14.54
C PRO A 142 -22.08 14.99 -13.76
N GLU A 143 -23.25 15.60 -13.99
CA GLU A 143 -24.48 15.21 -13.32
C GLU A 143 -24.78 13.71 -13.52
N HIS A 144 -25.31 13.09 -12.47
CA HIS A 144 -25.63 11.67 -12.43
C HIS A 144 -24.44 10.73 -12.69
N SER A 145 -23.22 11.18 -12.40
CA SER A 145 -22.02 10.34 -12.43
C SER A 145 -21.19 10.49 -11.17
N HIS A 146 -20.21 9.60 -10.99
CA HIS A 146 -19.29 9.58 -9.87
C HIS A 146 -17.90 9.16 -10.33
N CYS A 147 -16.89 9.56 -9.56
CA CYS A 147 -15.51 9.24 -9.85
C CYS A 147 -15.22 7.79 -9.44
N VAL A 148 -14.70 6.98 -10.35
CA VAL A 148 -14.37 5.57 -10.12
C VAL A 148 -12.86 5.30 -10.17
N ALA A 149 -12.12 6.11 -10.91
CA ALA A 149 -10.66 6.10 -10.94
C ALA A 149 -10.10 7.51 -11.24
N HIS A 150 -8.79 7.65 -11.43
CA HIS A 150 -8.16 8.95 -11.67
C HIS A 150 -8.72 9.61 -12.93
N ASN A 151 -9.46 10.72 -12.76
CA ASN A 151 -10.13 11.44 -13.84
C ASN A 151 -11.07 10.56 -14.69
N GLU A 152 -11.59 9.47 -14.13
CA GLU A 152 -12.52 8.56 -14.80
C GLU A 152 -13.85 8.57 -14.05
N CYS A 153 -14.90 8.99 -14.76
CA CYS A 153 -16.25 9.07 -14.22
C CYS A 153 -17.12 7.95 -14.80
N GLU A 154 -18.00 7.38 -13.98
CA GLU A 154 -19.02 6.40 -14.39
C GLU A 154 -20.41 6.91 -13.98
N CYS A 155 -21.42 6.67 -14.82
CA CYS A 155 -22.80 6.98 -14.49
C CYS A 155 -23.27 6.20 -13.25
N TRP A 156 -24.12 6.80 -12.43
CA TRP A 156 -24.75 6.09 -11.31
C TRP A 156 -25.61 4.92 -11.82
N PRO A 157 -25.83 3.88 -10.99
CA PRO A 157 -26.80 2.84 -11.31
C PRO A 157 -28.16 3.43 -11.68
N GLY A 158 -28.72 2.98 -12.80
CA GLY A 158 -29.97 3.51 -13.35
C GLY A 158 -29.78 4.66 -14.34
N PHE A 159 -28.54 5.06 -14.61
CA PHE A 159 -28.16 5.96 -15.68
C PHE A 159 -27.22 5.25 -16.65
N LYS A 160 -27.27 5.64 -17.92
CA LYS A 160 -26.42 5.12 -18.98
C LYS A 160 -25.65 6.26 -19.63
N ASP A 161 -24.51 5.92 -20.22
CA ASP A 161 -23.76 6.85 -21.05
C ASP A 161 -24.57 7.19 -22.30
N ALA A 162 -24.91 8.47 -22.43
CA ALA A 162 -25.59 9.10 -23.56
C ALA A 162 -24.69 10.16 -24.22
N SER A 163 -23.39 10.14 -23.92
CA SER A 163 -22.40 10.93 -24.63
C SER A 163 -22.25 10.42 -26.07
N SER A 164 -21.88 11.32 -26.98
CA SER A 164 -21.49 10.92 -28.33
C SER A 164 -20.03 10.45 -28.33
N TRP A 165 -19.64 9.62 -29.30
CA TRP A 165 -18.26 9.12 -29.43
C TRP A 165 -17.20 10.22 -29.59
N PHE A 166 -17.58 11.42 -30.03
CA PHE A 166 -16.71 12.60 -30.16
C PHE A 166 -16.83 13.58 -28.98
N SER A 167 -17.71 13.31 -28.01
CA SER A 167 -17.83 14.12 -26.80
C SER A 167 -16.67 13.81 -25.86
N LEU A 168 -16.01 14.85 -25.35
CA LEU A 168 -14.99 14.73 -24.31
C LEU A 168 -15.61 14.60 -22.91
N SER A 169 -16.89 14.93 -22.76
CA SER A 169 -17.59 14.92 -21.48
C SER A 169 -18.62 13.80 -21.46
N LEU A 170 -18.56 13.00 -20.40
CA LEU A 170 -19.57 11.99 -20.07
C LEU A 170 -20.92 12.70 -19.87
N ARG A 171 -21.99 12.12 -20.42
CA ARG A 171 -23.35 12.60 -20.22
C ARG A 171 -24.21 11.42 -19.80
N CYS A 172 -24.77 11.48 -18.61
CA CYS A 172 -25.55 10.38 -18.05
C CYS A 172 -27.04 10.67 -18.18
N GLU A 173 -27.76 9.77 -18.86
CA GLU A 173 -29.23 9.83 -18.96
C GLU A 173 -29.86 8.64 -18.24
N ARG A 174 -31.02 8.85 -17.62
CA ARG A 174 -31.74 7.78 -16.91
C ARG A 174 -32.09 6.64 -17.88
N VAL A 175 -31.86 5.41 -17.45
CA VAL A 175 -32.25 4.21 -18.20
C VAL A 175 -33.77 4.17 -18.33
N GLN A 176 -34.26 4.16 -19.56
CA GLN A 176 -35.67 3.94 -19.88
C GLN A 176 -35.88 2.43 -20.07
N CYS A 177 -36.59 1.80 -19.14
CA CYS A 177 -37.04 0.43 -19.29
C CYS A 177 -38.37 0.39 -20.06
N GLY A 178 -38.69 -0.76 -20.66
CA GLY A 178 -40.00 -0.98 -21.29
C GLY A 178 -41.16 -0.91 -20.29
N HIS A 179 -42.39 -0.86 -20.79
CA HIS A 179 -43.62 -0.69 -19.98
C HIS A 179 -43.80 -1.77 -18.89
N GLU A 180 -43.36 -3.00 -19.15
CA GLU A 180 -43.45 -4.13 -18.21
C GLU A 180 -42.12 -4.43 -17.52
N GLN A 181 -41.20 -3.47 -17.54
CA GLN A 181 -39.86 -3.63 -16.99
C GLN A 181 -39.55 -2.59 -15.94
N ARG A 182 -38.75 -2.98 -14.95
CA ARG A 182 -38.20 -2.08 -13.94
C ARG A 182 -36.69 -2.23 -13.88
N PHE A 183 -35.99 -1.11 -13.70
CA PHE A 183 -34.54 -1.16 -13.48
C PHE A 183 -34.24 -1.73 -12.10
N ASP A 184 -33.50 -2.82 -12.04
CA ASP A 184 -32.98 -3.42 -10.81
C ASP A 184 -31.55 -2.94 -10.56
N PRO A 185 -31.28 -2.17 -9.49
CA PRO A 185 -29.92 -1.73 -9.14
C PRO A 185 -28.94 -2.87 -8.87
N GLY A 186 -29.41 -4.00 -8.32
CA GLY A 186 -28.57 -5.15 -7.98
C GLY A 186 -28.07 -5.89 -9.21
N ARG A 187 -28.94 -6.05 -10.23
CA ARG A 187 -28.58 -6.64 -11.53
C ARG A 187 -28.05 -5.61 -12.54
N ARG A 188 -28.17 -4.32 -12.24
CA ARG A 188 -27.85 -3.20 -13.13
C ARG A 188 -28.52 -3.31 -14.50
N ALA A 189 -29.74 -3.84 -14.54
CA ALA A 189 -30.46 -4.15 -15.77
C ALA A 189 -31.97 -3.94 -15.60
N CYS A 190 -32.67 -3.73 -16.72
CA CYS A 190 -34.12 -3.78 -16.75
C CYS A 190 -34.58 -5.23 -16.63
N VAL A 191 -35.33 -5.54 -15.57
CA VAL A 191 -35.94 -6.85 -15.33
C VAL A 191 -37.42 -6.80 -15.64
N GLN A 192 -37.98 -7.92 -16.11
CA GLN A 192 -39.42 -8.05 -16.35
C GLN A 192 -40.17 -8.07 -15.02
N ILE A 193 -41.33 -7.42 -15.00
CA ILE A 193 -42.28 -7.50 -13.89
C ILE A 193 -43.09 -8.78 -14.12
N GLU A 194 -42.76 -9.86 -13.40
CA GLU A 194 -43.36 -11.19 -13.63
C GLU A 194 -44.84 -11.30 -13.22
N MET A 195 -45.33 -10.39 -12.37
CA MET A 195 -46.72 -10.40 -11.89
C MET A 195 -47.28 -8.99 -11.78
N SER A 196 -48.54 -8.82 -12.18
CA SER A 196 -49.27 -7.60 -11.88
C SER A 196 -49.55 -7.48 -10.37
N MET A 197 -49.88 -6.27 -9.89
CA MET A 197 -50.32 -6.10 -8.50
C MET A 197 -51.57 -6.93 -8.19
N GLU A 198 -52.47 -7.11 -9.15
CA GLU A 198 -53.68 -7.92 -8.99
C GLU A 198 -53.33 -9.40 -8.79
N GLU A 199 -52.47 -9.95 -9.64
CA GLU A 199 -52.00 -11.34 -9.52
C GLU A 199 -51.22 -11.58 -8.22
N LEU A 200 -50.41 -10.59 -7.80
CA LEU A 200 -49.70 -10.64 -6.54
C LEU A 200 -50.68 -10.67 -5.35
N MET A 201 -51.67 -9.79 -5.33
CA MET A 201 -52.68 -9.74 -4.27
C MET A 201 -53.50 -11.03 -4.22
N GLN A 202 -53.84 -11.60 -5.38
CA GLN A 202 -54.53 -12.90 -5.48
C GLN A 202 -53.71 -14.03 -4.83
N ARG A 203 -52.40 -14.10 -5.14
CA ARG A 203 -51.50 -15.12 -4.55
C ARG A 203 -51.28 -14.94 -3.05
N VAL A 204 -51.24 -13.70 -2.57
CA VAL A 204 -51.15 -13.41 -1.13
C VAL A 204 -52.42 -13.86 -0.42
N ALA A 205 -53.60 -13.52 -0.95
CA ALA A 205 -54.89 -13.95 -0.39
C ALA A 205 -55.01 -15.48 -0.34
N GLU A 206 -54.62 -16.19 -1.40
CA GLU A 206 -54.65 -17.65 -1.43
C GLU A 206 -53.71 -18.29 -0.40
N ARG A 207 -52.52 -17.73 -0.18
CA ARG A 207 -51.57 -18.22 0.84
C ARG A 207 -52.07 -17.97 2.25
N LEU A 208 -52.68 -16.81 2.49
CA LEU A 208 -53.27 -16.49 3.80
C LEU A 208 -54.43 -17.44 4.12
N ALA A 209 -55.31 -17.72 3.15
CA ALA A 209 -56.40 -18.67 3.33
C ALA A 209 -55.89 -20.08 3.71
N LYS A 210 -54.89 -20.61 2.98
CA LYS A 210 -54.29 -21.93 3.30
C LYS A 210 -53.60 -21.99 4.66
N GLY A 211 -53.02 -20.88 5.12
CA GLY A 211 -52.42 -20.80 6.45
C GLY A 211 -53.47 -20.91 7.56
N LEU A 212 -54.62 -20.24 7.37
CA LEU A 212 -55.75 -20.31 8.30
C LEU A 212 -56.36 -21.72 8.35
N GLU A 213 -56.51 -22.38 7.19
CA GLU A 213 -57.00 -23.76 7.11
C GLU A 213 -56.07 -24.75 7.84
N ALA A 214 -54.74 -24.60 7.71
CA ALA A 214 -53.77 -25.46 8.40
C ALA A 214 -53.74 -25.25 9.93
N GLU A 215 -53.97 -24.01 10.41
CA GLU A 215 -54.13 -23.72 11.84
C GLU A 215 -55.40 -24.36 12.41
N GLU A 216 -56.50 -24.35 11.65
CA GLU A 216 -57.75 -25.04 12.02
C GLU A 216 -57.61 -26.57 12.06
N GLU A 217 -56.83 -27.16 11.15
CA GLU A 217 -56.53 -28.59 11.15
C GLU A 217 -55.61 -28.99 12.31
N ALA A 218 -54.54 -28.23 12.58
CA ALA A 218 -53.62 -28.52 13.69
C ALA A 218 -54.26 -28.35 15.08
N ALA A 219 -55.23 -27.43 15.23
CA ALA A 219 -56.03 -27.33 16.45
C ALA A 219 -56.97 -28.53 16.65
N ASN A 220 -57.25 -29.29 15.59
CA ASN A 220 -58.16 -30.43 15.59
C ASN A 220 -57.46 -31.81 15.57
N GLU A 221 -56.13 -31.88 15.47
CA GLU A 221 -55.42 -33.16 15.61
C GLU A 221 -55.09 -33.48 17.09
N PRO A 222 -55.49 -34.66 17.59
CA PRO A 222 -55.47 -34.98 19.02
C PRO A 222 -54.06 -35.30 19.53
N GLU A 223 -53.71 -34.78 20.72
CA GLU A 223 -52.62 -35.35 21.53
C GLU A 223 -52.87 -36.85 21.72
N SER A 224 -51.84 -37.65 21.43
CA SER A 224 -51.79 -39.11 21.57
C SER A 224 -52.30 -39.64 22.91
#